data_AF-A0A3N5IRX5-F1
#
_entry.id   AF-A0A3N5IRX5-F1
#
_cell.length_a   1.000
_cell.length_b   1.000
_cell.length_c   1.000
_cell.angle_alpha   90.00
_cell.angle_beta   90.00
_cell.angle_gamma   90.00
#
_symmetry.space_group_name_H-M   'P 1'
#
loop_
_entity.id
_entity.type
_entity.pdbx_description
1 polymer ?
#
loop_
_entity_poly.entity_id
_entity_poly.type
_entity_poly.pdbx_seq_one_letter_code
_entity_poly.pdbx_strand_id
1 'polypeptide(L)'
;NDESVDGFYWRQGELDDLRCEMDEMLDHYPQTIISSKYYHEVITTGMMLGRRFGWQECPSVTESIDNRKPPARRLIHFYRWAADLQTVHRCCTSATRDCSTCKDGAAHMSWIMVNKRAHMNTTRDFQNWIEVYEMFAKLYRLIPW
;
A
#
# COMPACT_ATOMS: atom_id res chain seq x y z
N ASN A 1 -14.68 9.40 -8.41
CA ASN A 1 -14.42 8.01 -8.84
C ASN A 1 -13.53 8.14 -10.04
N ASP A 2 -12.29 7.67 -9.93
CA ASP A 2 -11.21 8.04 -10.85
C ASP A 2 -11.19 7.12 -12.08
N GLU A 3 -12.35 6.54 -12.44
CA GLU A 3 -12.52 5.58 -13.55
C GLU A 3 -12.12 6.16 -14.92
N SER A 4 -12.08 7.49 -15.03
CA SER A 4 -11.67 8.22 -16.24
C SER A 4 -10.34 8.96 -16.10
N VAL A 5 -9.61 8.77 -14.99
CA VAL A 5 -8.27 9.33 -14.79
C VAL A 5 -7.25 8.29 -15.24
N ASP A 6 -7.24 8.02 -16.54
CA ASP A 6 -6.15 7.30 -17.20
C ASP A 6 -5.20 8.36 -17.78
N GLY A 7 -3.97 8.45 -17.26
CA GLY A 7 -2.98 9.36 -17.83
C GLY A 7 -1.81 9.76 -16.96
N PHE A 8 -1.83 9.48 -15.65
CA PHE A 8 -0.68 9.79 -14.80
C PHE A 8 0.26 8.59 -14.70
N TYR A 9 1.34 8.62 -15.48
CA TYR A 9 2.41 7.63 -15.44
C TYR A 9 3.65 8.28 -14.87
N TRP A 10 4.14 7.75 -13.76
CA TRP A 10 5.41 8.15 -13.18
C TRP A 10 6.57 7.53 -13.96
N ARG A 11 7.57 8.33 -14.29
CA ARG A 11 8.88 7.84 -14.72
C ARG A 11 9.65 7.35 -13.49
N GLN A 12 10.56 6.40 -13.70
CA GLN A 12 11.35 5.86 -12.59
C GLN A 12 12.15 6.96 -11.86
N GLY A 13 12.78 7.88 -12.60
CA GLY A 13 13.51 8.99 -11.99
C GLY A 13 12.62 9.92 -11.13
N GLU A 14 11.38 10.15 -11.54
CA GLU A 14 10.45 10.97 -10.75
C GLU A 14 10.06 10.28 -9.42
N LEU A 15 10.01 8.95 -9.40
CA LEU A 15 9.75 8.18 -8.19
C LEU A 15 10.97 8.15 -7.26
N ASP A 16 12.16 8.11 -7.84
CA ASP A 16 13.41 8.16 -7.10
C ASP A 16 13.58 9.55 -6.44
N ASP A 17 13.33 10.62 -7.18
CA ASP A 17 13.32 12.00 -6.67
C ASP A 17 12.25 12.17 -5.58
N LEU A 18 11.02 11.68 -5.82
CA LEU A 18 9.94 11.72 -4.84
C LEU A 18 10.32 10.97 -3.55
N ARG A 19 10.99 9.81 -3.65
CA ARG A 19 11.44 9.07 -2.47
C ARG A 19 12.43 9.90 -1.64
N CYS A 20 13.38 10.56 -2.29
CA CYS A 20 14.33 11.44 -1.61
C CYS A 20 13.61 12.54 -0.83
N GLU A 21 12.66 13.24 -1.47
CA GLU A 21 11.85 14.28 -0.83
C GLU A 21 11.02 13.73 0.35
N MET A 22 10.42 12.54 0.19
CA MET A 22 9.67 11.90 1.28
C MET A 22 10.57 11.56 2.48
N ASP A 23 11.77 11.02 2.23
CA ASP A 23 12.75 10.71 3.27
C ASP A 23 13.28 11.97 3.95
N GLU A 24 13.58 13.02 3.19
CA GLU A 24 14.01 14.31 3.71
C GLU A 24 12.94 14.96 4.59
N MET A 25 11.68 14.95 4.14
CA MET A 25 10.57 15.50 4.92
C MET A 25 10.41 14.75 6.26
N LEU A 26 10.54 13.43 6.26
CA LEU A 26 10.49 12.62 7.48
C LEU A 26 11.65 12.94 8.43
N ASP A 27 12.85 13.15 7.90
CA ASP A 27 14.04 13.50 8.69
C ASP A 27 13.95 14.91 9.30
N HIS A 28 13.41 15.89 8.56
CA HIS A 28 13.26 17.26 9.04
C HIS A 28 12.09 17.43 10.01
N TYR A 29 11.02 16.64 9.83
CA TYR A 29 9.78 16.77 10.59
C TYR A 29 9.31 15.45 11.22
N PRO A 30 10.15 14.76 12.02
CA PRO A 30 9.82 13.44 12.59
C PRO A 30 8.70 13.50 13.63
N GLN A 31 8.46 14.68 14.21
CA GLN A 31 7.36 14.96 15.13
C GLN A 31 6.17 15.57 14.41
N THR A 32 6.06 15.42 13.09
CA THR A 32 4.90 15.93 12.32
C THR A 32 4.46 14.94 11.25
N ILE A 33 5.40 14.21 10.67
CA ILE A 33 5.13 13.24 9.61
C ILE A 33 5.06 11.84 10.21
N ILE A 34 3.90 11.22 10.05
CA ILE A 34 3.70 9.81 10.38
C ILE A 34 4.04 8.99 9.14
N SER A 35 5.27 8.48 9.07
CA SER A 35 5.69 7.61 7.97
C SER A 35 6.86 6.72 8.34
N SER A 36 7.32 5.89 7.39
CA SER A 36 8.53 5.07 7.49
C SER A 36 9.28 5.12 6.16
N LYS A 37 10.62 5.19 6.20
CA LYS A 37 11.47 5.12 5.01
C LYS A 37 11.30 3.81 4.24
N TYR A 38 10.99 2.71 4.94
CA TYR A 38 10.66 1.44 4.29
C TYR A 38 9.35 1.53 3.50
N TYR A 39 8.33 2.21 4.03
CA TYR A 39 7.09 2.45 3.29
C TYR A 39 7.32 3.34 2.06
N HIS A 40 8.16 4.38 2.18
CA HIS A 40 8.56 5.21 1.03
C HIS A 40 9.20 4.37 -0.08
N GLU A 41 10.12 3.46 0.27
CA GLU A 41 10.72 2.51 -0.66
C GLU A 41 9.66 1.64 -1.34
N VAL A 42 8.79 1.00 -0.57
CA VAL A 42 7.81 0.06 -1.10
C VAL A 42 6.82 0.75 -2.04
N ILE A 43 6.33 1.94 -1.69
CA ILE A 43 5.35 2.65 -2.53
C ILE A 43 5.99 3.23 -3.80
N THR A 44 7.21 3.76 -3.73
CA THR A 44 7.89 4.36 -4.89
C THR A 44 8.42 3.31 -5.85
N THR A 45 9.05 2.24 -5.36
CA THR A 45 9.57 1.15 -6.20
C THR A 45 8.50 0.14 -6.62
N GLY A 46 7.43 0.00 -5.84
CA GLY A 46 6.47 -1.10 -5.99
C GLY A 46 7.07 -2.46 -5.62
N MET A 47 8.16 -2.51 -4.84
CA MET A 47 8.85 -3.73 -4.45
C MET A 47 8.79 -3.94 -2.94
N MET A 48 8.53 -5.17 -2.50
CA MET A 48 8.55 -5.57 -1.08
C MET A 48 9.21 -6.93 -0.96
N LEU A 49 10.35 -7.01 -0.25
CA LEU A 49 11.11 -8.26 -0.06
C LEU A 49 11.37 -9.02 -1.38
N GLY A 50 11.74 -8.29 -2.44
CA GLY A 50 12.00 -8.84 -3.78
C GLY A 50 10.75 -9.19 -4.61
N ARG A 51 9.55 -8.95 -4.09
CA ARG A 51 8.27 -9.17 -4.81
C ARG A 51 7.76 -7.85 -5.37
N ARG A 52 7.11 -7.90 -6.54
CA ARG A 52 6.55 -6.71 -7.21
C ARG A 52 5.06 -6.58 -6.93
N PHE A 53 4.61 -5.38 -6.54
CA PHE A 53 3.20 -5.09 -6.34
C PHE A 53 2.40 -5.23 -7.64
N GLY A 54 1.15 -5.67 -7.52
CA GLY A 54 0.26 -5.84 -8.65
C GLY A 54 -0.95 -6.68 -8.27
N TRP A 55 -1.71 -7.12 -9.28
CA TRP A 55 -2.93 -7.91 -9.06
C TRP A 55 -2.69 -9.15 -8.20
N GLN A 56 -1.58 -9.86 -8.40
CA GLN A 56 -1.28 -11.09 -7.65
C GLN A 56 -0.85 -10.84 -6.19
N GLU A 57 -0.61 -9.59 -5.81
CA GLU A 57 -0.08 -9.19 -4.50
C GLU A 57 -1.05 -8.32 -3.71
N CYS A 58 -1.96 -7.60 -4.40
CA CYS A 58 -2.82 -6.59 -3.78
C CYS A 58 -3.75 -7.18 -2.71
N PRO A 59 -3.71 -6.70 -1.46
CA PRO A 59 -4.56 -7.20 -0.40
C PRO A 59 -5.95 -6.54 -0.37
N SER A 60 -6.14 -5.44 -1.10
CA SER A 60 -7.33 -4.57 -1.06
C SER A 60 -8.26 -4.83 -2.24
N VAL A 61 -8.67 -6.09 -2.40
CA VAL A 61 -9.58 -6.54 -3.46
C VAL A 61 -10.88 -7.01 -2.83
N THR A 62 -12.02 -6.62 -3.41
CA THR A 62 -13.32 -7.05 -2.93
C THR A 62 -13.43 -8.58 -2.94
N GLU A 63 -13.78 -9.13 -1.78
CA GLU A 63 -13.71 -10.57 -1.50
C GLU A 63 -14.49 -11.43 -2.51
N SER A 64 -15.70 -11.01 -2.92
CA SER A 64 -16.51 -11.74 -3.89
C SER A 64 -15.99 -11.70 -5.33
N ILE A 65 -15.09 -10.76 -5.65
CA ILE A 65 -14.50 -10.57 -6.99
C ILE A 65 -13.12 -11.24 -7.08
N ASP A 66 -12.48 -11.52 -5.95
CA ASP A 66 -11.15 -12.10 -5.89
C ASP A 66 -11.15 -13.60 -6.25
N ASN A 67 -10.76 -13.89 -7.49
CA ASN A 67 -10.69 -15.23 -8.07
C ASN A 67 -9.26 -15.77 -8.20
N ARG A 68 -8.27 -15.16 -7.55
CA ARG A 68 -6.85 -15.54 -7.64
C ARG A 68 -6.60 -16.95 -7.09
N LYS A 69 -5.68 -17.68 -7.73
CA LYS A 69 -5.25 -19.04 -7.34
C LYS A 69 -3.72 -19.16 -7.42
N PRO A 70 -3.00 -19.35 -6.29
CA PRO A 70 -3.50 -19.29 -4.91
C PRO A 70 -3.99 -17.87 -4.53
N PRO A 71 -4.84 -17.74 -3.50
CA PRO A 71 -5.26 -16.42 -3.03
C PRO A 71 -4.08 -15.64 -2.45
N ALA A 72 -3.99 -14.35 -2.77
CA ALA A 72 -3.07 -13.46 -2.09
C ALA A 72 -3.48 -13.29 -0.62
N ARG A 73 -2.52 -12.93 0.25
CA ARG A 73 -2.87 -12.46 1.59
C ARG A 73 -3.65 -11.15 1.43
N ARG A 74 -4.82 -11.06 2.04
CA ARG A 74 -5.78 -9.98 1.81
C ARG A 74 -6.47 -9.53 3.08
N LEU A 75 -7.10 -8.36 3.01
CA LEU A 75 -8.01 -7.88 4.03
C LEU A 75 -9.26 -8.78 4.04
N ILE A 76 -9.60 -9.33 5.21
CA ILE A 76 -10.80 -10.16 5.35
C ILE A 76 -12.06 -9.31 5.26
N HIS A 77 -13.09 -9.82 4.57
CA HIS A 77 -14.39 -9.15 4.43
C HIS A 77 -14.32 -7.73 3.82
N PHE A 78 -13.26 -7.44 3.05
CA PHE A 78 -13.15 -6.17 2.34
C PHE A 78 -14.13 -6.13 1.18
N TYR A 79 -14.94 -5.07 1.14
CA TYR A 79 -15.87 -4.75 0.04
C TYR A 79 -15.79 -3.26 -0.28
N ARG A 80 -15.55 -2.93 -1.54
CA ARG A 80 -15.67 -1.55 -2.04
C ARG A 80 -17.04 -1.37 -2.69
N TRP A 81 -17.94 -0.66 -2.02
CA TRP A 81 -19.22 -0.20 -2.56
C TRP A 81 -19.07 1.15 -3.26
N ALA A 82 -19.70 1.33 -4.41
CA ALA A 82 -19.85 2.65 -5.02
C ALA A 82 -20.80 3.52 -4.20
N ALA A 83 -20.84 4.81 -4.54
CA ALA A 83 -21.70 5.77 -3.85
C ALA A 83 -23.20 5.45 -3.99
N ASP A 84 -23.59 4.63 -4.97
CA ASP A 84 -24.95 4.13 -5.14
C ASP A 84 -25.34 3.03 -4.13
N LEU A 85 -24.38 2.53 -3.33
CA LEU A 85 -24.53 1.44 -2.36
C LEU A 85 -25.05 0.11 -2.96
N GLN A 86 -24.94 -0.04 -4.28
CA GLN A 86 -25.39 -1.23 -5.00
C GLN A 86 -24.26 -1.83 -5.84
N THR A 87 -23.48 -0.98 -6.50
CA THR A 87 -22.39 -1.40 -7.36
C THR A 87 -21.16 -1.71 -6.52
N VAL A 88 -20.65 -2.93 -6.65
CA VAL A 88 -19.38 -3.33 -6.04
C VAL A 88 -18.24 -3.06 -7.04
N HIS A 89 -17.19 -2.36 -6.61
CA HIS A 89 -15.96 -2.24 -7.41
C HIS A 89 -14.92 -3.26 -6.98
N ARG A 90 -14.01 -3.54 -7.90
CA ARG A 90 -12.94 -4.53 -7.71
C ARG A 90 -12.00 -4.17 -6.55
N CYS A 91 -11.58 -2.90 -6.42
CA CYS A 91 -10.61 -2.48 -5.41
C CYS A 91 -10.88 -1.07 -4.88
N CYS A 92 -10.10 -0.63 -3.88
CA CYS A 92 -10.23 0.67 -3.22
C CYS A 92 -10.16 1.88 -4.16
N THR A 93 -9.42 1.79 -5.27
CA THR A 93 -9.15 2.93 -6.17
C THR A 93 -10.13 3.02 -7.34
N SER A 94 -10.37 1.93 -8.05
CA SER A 94 -11.38 1.88 -9.12
C SER A 94 -11.78 0.45 -9.51
N ALA A 95 -12.81 0.33 -10.35
CA ALA A 95 -13.20 -0.93 -10.97
C ALA A 95 -12.15 -1.42 -12.01
N THR A 96 -11.53 -0.52 -12.76
CA THR A 96 -10.71 -0.85 -13.95
C THR A 96 -9.21 -0.56 -13.86
N ARG A 97 -8.70 0.04 -12.77
CA ARG A 97 -7.30 0.49 -12.61
C ARG A 97 -6.28 -0.57 -13.04
N ASP A 98 -5.22 -0.20 -13.75
CA ASP A 98 -4.08 -1.10 -13.86
C ASP A 98 -3.40 -1.27 -12.49
N CYS A 99 -3.38 -2.49 -11.97
CA CYS A 99 -2.73 -2.78 -10.69
C CYS A 99 -1.20 -2.64 -10.77
N SER A 100 -0.60 -2.75 -11.95
CA SER A 100 0.86 -2.69 -12.13
C SER A 100 1.43 -1.29 -11.90
N THR A 101 0.59 -0.26 -12.05
CA THR A 101 0.92 1.16 -11.86
C THR A 101 0.25 1.77 -10.62
N CYS A 102 -0.40 0.95 -9.81
CA CYS A 102 -1.08 1.41 -8.60
C CYS A 102 -0.07 1.99 -7.62
N LYS A 103 -0.36 3.19 -7.10
CA LYS A 103 0.40 3.89 -6.05
C LYS A 103 -0.50 4.27 -4.87
N ASP A 104 -1.57 3.51 -4.65
CA ASP A 104 -2.48 3.72 -3.53
C ASP A 104 -1.79 3.38 -2.20
N GLY A 105 -1.72 4.37 -1.31
CA GLY A 105 -0.99 4.23 -0.06
C GLY A 105 -1.60 3.18 0.87
N ALA A 106 -2.93 3.13 0.97
CA ALA A 106 -3.61 2.15 1.80
C ALA A 106 -3.39 0.71 1.29
N ALA A 107 -3.36 0.50 -0.03
CA ALA A 107 -3.07 -0.79 -0.63
C ALA A 107 -1.62 -1.25 -0.35
N HIS A 108 -0.63 -0.37 -0.48
CA HIS A 108 0.78 -0.71 -0.21
C HIS A 108 1.05 -0.93 1.28
N MET A 109 0.51 -0.08 2.14
CA MET A 109 0.60 -0.26 3.60
C MET A 109 -0.06 -1.57 4.02
N SER A 110 -1.25 -1.88 3.51
CA SER A 110 -1.93 -3.14 3.77
C SER A 110 -1.10 -4.34 3.30
N TRP A 111 -0.39 -4.21 2.18
CA TRP A 111 0.42 -5.29 1.62
C TRP A 111 1.55 -5.69 2.55
N ILE A 112 2.23 -4.69 3.14
CA ILE A 112 3.24 -4.90 4.16
C ILE A 112 2.61 -5.57 5.40
N MET A 113 1.49 -5.02 5.90
CA MET A 113 0.84 -5.50 7.11
C MET A 113 0.40 -6.97 7.03
N VAL A 114 -0.31 -7.37 5.96
CA VAL A 114 -0.77 -8.77 5.81
C VAL A 114 0.38 -9.76 5.55
N ASN A 115 1.56 -9.26 5.20
CA ASN A 115 2.77 -10.06 4.97
C ASN A 115 3.72 -10.11 6.18
N LYS A 116 3.23 -9.93 7.42
CA LYS A 116 4.05 -10.03 8.66
C LYS A 116 5.01 -11.22 8.68
N ARG A 117 4.53 -12.44 8.40
CA ARG A 117 5.39 -13.64 8.45
C ARG A 117 6.62 -13.54 7.53
N ALA A 118 6.51 -12.87 6.39
CA ALA A 118 7.65 -12.70 5.48
C ALA A 118 8.69 -11.72 6.05
N HIS A 119 8.26 -10.81 6.90
CA HIS A 119 9.13 -9.86 7.59
C HIS A 119 9.75 -10.42 8.88
N MET A 120 9.51 -11.68 9.23
CA MET A 120 10.10 -12.30 10.44
C MET A 120 11.42 -13.04 10.16
N ASN A 121 11.98 -12.90 8.95
CA ASN A 121 13.20 -13.60 8.54
C ASN A 121 14.47 -12.98 9.13
N THR A 122 14.52 -11.66 9.28
CA THR A 122 15.66 -10.93 9.84
C THR A 122 15.19 -9.83 10.79
N THR A 123 16.07 -9.37 11.67
CA THR A 123 15.78 -8.23 12.55
C THR A 123 15.39 -6.98 11.77
N ARG A 124 16.10 -6.69 10.67
CA ARG A 124 15.83 -5.53 9.81
C ARG A 124 14.45 -5.62 9.17
N ASP A 125 14.09 -6.78 8.61
CA ASP A 125 12.77 -6.96 8.01
C ASP A 125 11.66 -6.81 9.06
N PHE A 126 11.91 -7.27 10.28
CA PHE A 126 10.91 -7.16 11.34
C PHE A 126 10.75 -5.73 11.84
N GLN A 127 11.86 -4.98 11.96
CA GLN A 127 11.84 -3.53 12.25
C GLN A 127 11.07 -2.77 11.17
N ASN A 128 11.37 -3.04 9.89
CA ASN A 128 10.63 -2.47 8.76
C ASN A 128 9.11 -2.70 8.89
N TRP A 129 8.68 -3.90 9.29
CA TRP A 129 7.26 -4.18 9.49
C TRP A 129 6.67 -3.45 10.70
N ILE A 130 7.42 -3.38 11.81
CA ILE A 130 7.01 -2.64 13.03
C ILE A 130 6.80 -1.17 12.70
N GLU A 131 7.74 -0.52 12.03
CA GLU A 131 7.63 0.91 11.69
C GLU A 131 6.39 1.22 10.85
N VAL A 132 6.07 0.36 9.87
CA VAL A 132 4.86 0.52 9.05
C VAL A 132 3.59 0.23 9.86
N TYR A 133 3.62 -0.73 10.78
CA TYR A 133 2.50 -0.98 11.68
C TYR A 133 2.28 0.18 12.65
N GLU A 134 3.35 0.79 13.19
CA GLU A 134 3.27 1.98 14.04
C GLU A 134 2.71 3.17 13.25
N MET A 135 3.18 3.38 12.01
CA MET A 135 2.62 4.37 11.09
C MET A 135 1.09 4.18 10.95
N PHE A 136 0.64 2.96 10.64
CA PHE A 136 -0.79 2.63 10.58
C PHE A 136 -1.50 2.94 11.91
N ALA A 137 -0.97 2.44 13.03
CA ALA A 137 -1.60 2.58 14.33
C ALA A 137 -1.73 4.05 14.76
N LYS A 138 -0.75 4.91 14.45
CA LYS A 138 -0.81 6.36 14.69
C LYS A 138 -1.83 7.06 13.78
N LEU A 139 -1.86 6.73 12.48
CA LEU A 139 -2.84 7.30 11.54
C LEU A 139 -4.28 7.03 11.96
N TYR A 140 -4.55 5.83 12.49
CA TYR A 140 -5.88 5.43 12.98
C TYR A 140 -6.10 5.66 14.47
N ARG A 141 -5.18 6.36 15.16
CA ARG A 141 -5.24 6.69 16.60
C ARG A 141 -5.44 5.48 17.52
N LEU A 142 -4.89 4.32 17.13
CA LEU A 142 -4.84 3.13 17.96
C LEU A 142 -3.75 3.25 19.04
N ILE A 143 -2.73 4.07 18.79
CA ILE A 143 -1.67 4.44 19.73
C ILE A 143 -1.47 5.96 19.73
N PRO A 144 -0.87 6.53 20.79
CA PRO A 144 -0.47 7.94 20.81
C PRO A 144 0.52 8.28 19.70
N TRP A 145 0.63 9.58 19.44
CA TRP A 145 1.58 10.14 18.51
C TRP A 145 3.02 10.00 18.98
#